data_AF-A0A957KYC4-F1
#
_entry.id   AF-A0A957KYC4-F1
#
_cell.length_a   1.000
_cell.length_b   1.000
_cell.length_c   1.000
_cell.angle_alpha   90.00
_cell.angle_beta   90.00
_cell.angle_gamma   90.00
#
_symmetry.space_group_name_H-M   'P 1'
#
loop_
_entity.id
_entity.type
_entity.pdbx_description
1 polymer ?
#
loop_
_entity_poly.entity_id
_entity_poly.type
_entity_poly.pdbx_seq_one_letter_code
_entity_poly.pdbx_strand_id
1 'polypeptide(L)'
;LALLPAGSPDRRQIYRYFKGVAAAGLDIVALTVARQLPGEAGSANPADSLFSLVATLAHHYQHHFSDTIAPTPLLRGDEIMQAFALQPGPLVGELLARLEEEQAAGELKTKKEALVFLSASLNS
;
A
#
# COMPACT_ATOMS: atom_id res chain seq x y z
N LEU A 1 11.50 4.83 6.62
CA LEU A 1 11.88 3.41 6.41
C LEU A 1 11.33 2.46 7.47
N ALA A 2 10.88 2.92 8.65
CA ALA A 2 10.37 2.05 9.73
C ALA A 2 9.16 1.14 9.40
N LEU A 3 8.51 1.33 8.24
CA LEU A 3 7.38 0.53 7.78
C LEU A 3 7.77 -0.63 6.83
N LEU A 4 9.02 -0.72 6.40
CA LEU A 4 9.48 -1.70 5.41
C LEU A 4 10.49 -2.66 6.07
N PRO A 5 10.34 -3.99 5.90
CA PRO A 5 11.26 -4.97 6.46
C PRO A 5 12.63 -4.93 5.77
N ALA A 6 13.63 -5.54 6.41
CA ALA A 6 14.89 -5.89 5.75
C ALA A 6 14.64 -7.08 4.78
N GLY A 7 14.10 -6.80 3.60
CA GLY A 7 13.74 -7.79 2.59
C GLY A 7 12.78 -7.23 1.55
N SER A 8 12.23 -8.08 0.68
CA SER A 8 11.22 -7.70 -0.31
C SER A 8 9.86 -7.46 0.38
N PRO A 9 9.35 -6.21 0.42
CA PRO A 9 8.07 -5.93 1.07
C PRO A 9 6.91 -6.52 0.25
N ASP A 10 5.86 -6.94 0.95
CA ASP A 10 4.61 -7.34 0.30
C ASP A 10 3.79 -6.11 -0.16
N ARG A 11 2.74 -6.34 -0.95
CA ARG A 11 1.87 -5.28 -1.48
C ARG A 11 1.24 -4.42 -0.38
N ARG A 12 0.85 -5.00 0.75
CA ARG A 12 0.24 -4.27 1.87
C ARG A 12 1.26 -3.35 2.53
N GLN A 13 2.49 -3.81 2.72
CA GLN A 13 3.59 -2.99 3.24
C GLN A 13 3.96 -1.85 2.29
N ILE A 14 3.99 -2.11 0.97
CA ILE A 14 4.20 -1.09 -0.06
C ILE A 14 3.08 -0.05 -0.01
N TYR A 15 1.82 -0.48 0.01
CA TYR A 15 0.67 0.42 0.14
C TYR A 15 0.76 1.31 1.39
N ARG A 16 1.00 0.72 2.56
CA ARG A 16 1.15 1.47 3.83
C ARG A 16 2.29 2.46 3.77
N TYR A 17 3.41 2.08 3.14
CA TYR A 17 4.54 2.98 2.95
C TYR A 17 4.15 4.22 2.13
N PHE A 18 3.51 4.04 0.98
CA PHE A 18 3.11 5.18 0.14
C PHE A 18 1.92 5.96 0.72
N LYS A 19 1.01 5.33 1.47
CA LYS A 19 -0.06 6.01 2.20
C LYS A 19 0.49 6.89 3.33
N GLY A 20 1.53 6.42 4.02
CA GLY A 20 2.16 7.13 5.13
C GLY A 20 3.15 8.21 4.72
N VAL A 21 3.75 8.10 3.53
CA VAL A 21 4.72 9.07 3.00
C VAL A 21 4.09 9.78 1.81
N ALA A 22 3.32 10.84 2.10
CA ALA A 22 2.68 11.67 1.07
C ALA A 22 3.68 12.04 -0.04
N ALA A 23 3.27 11.91 -1.32
CA ALA A 23 3.90 12.27 -2.61
C ALA A 23 5.45 12.29 -2.76
N ALA A 24 6.20 12.83 -1.82
CA ALA A 24 7.65 12.87 -1.70
C ALA A 24 8.31 11.53 -1.30
N GLY A 25 7.55 10.43 -1.18
CA GLY A 25 8.09 9.13 -0.75
C GLY A 25 9.18 8.58 -1.67
N LEU A 26 9.05 8.80 -2.97
CA LEU A 26 10.05 8.34 -3.95
C LEU A 26 11.38 9.12 -3.82
N ASP A 27 11.30 10.44 -3.61
CA ASP A 27 12.47 11.32 -3.50
C ASP A 27 13.33 10.98 -2.28
N ILE A 28 12.69 10.69 -1.14
CA ILE A 28 13.37 10.31 0.10
C ILE A 28 14.11 8.98 -0.07
N VAL A 29 13.52 8.03 -0.78
CA VAL A 29 14.12 6.71 -1.04
C VAL A 29 15.29 6.84 -2.02
N ALA A 30 15.15 7.63 -3.08
CA ALA A 30 16.22 7.89 -4.04
C ALA A 30 17.41 8.62 -3.41
N LEU A 31 17.16 9.65 -2.57
CA LEU A 31 18.20 10.38 -1.82
C LEU A 31 18.97 9.48 -0.84
N THR A 32 18.30 8.49 -0.25
CA THR A 32 18.94 7.55 0.68
C THR A 32 19.91 6.61 -0.04
N VAL A 33 19.55 6.13 -1.24
CA VAL A 33 20.45 5.30 -2.07
C VAL A 33 21.65 6.11 -2.57
N ALA A 34 21.41 7.33 -3.08
CA ALA A 34 22.48 8.19 -3.59
C ALA A 34 23.54 8.51 -2.53
N ARG A 35 23.15 8.59 -1.25
CA ARG A 35 24.07 8.84 -0.12
C ARG A 35 24.93 7.64 0.27
N GLN A 36 24.60 6.42 -0.17
CA GLN A 36 25.34 5.19 0.16
C GLN A 36 26.36 4.75 -0.91
N LEU A 37 26.62 5.57 -1.94
CA LEU A 37 27.68 5.27 -2.92
C LEU A 37 29.03 5.88 -2.51
N PRO A 38 29.95 5.09 -1.91
CA PRO A 38 31.37 5.20 -2.20
C PRO A 38 31.84 4.01 -3.06
N GLY A 39 32.82 4.27 -3.93
CA GLY A 39 33.38 3.28 -4.83
C GLY A 39 33.94 2.05 -4.14
N GLU A 40 33.88 0.95 -4.88
CA GLU A 40 34.50 -0.36 -4.64
C GLU A 40 33.64 -1.40 -3.90
N ALA A 41 33.38 -2.48 -4.65
CA ALA A 41 32.55 -3.61 -4.32
C ALA A 41 33.30 -4.64 -3.47
N GLY A 42 32.62 -5.25 -2.49
CA GLY A 42 33.14 -6.39 -1.76
C GLY A 42 32.24 -6.87 -0.63
N SER A 43 31.68 -8.08 -0.80
CA SER A 43 30.72 -8.79 0.07
C SER A 43 29.28 -8.28 0.02
N ALA A 44 28.31 -9.17 0.25
CA ALA A 44 26.87 -8.90 0.22
C ALA A 44 26.57 -7.63 1.03
N ASN A 45 26.35 -6.54 0.32
CA ASN A 45 26.48 -5.22 0.89
C ASN A 45 25.09 -4.80 1.40
N PRO A 46 24.95 -4.13 2.54
CA PRO A 46 23.69 -3.51 2.94
C PRO A 46 23.08 -2.62 1.84
N ALA A 47 23.93 -2.10 0.95
CA ALA A 47 23.55 -1.38 -0.26
C ALA A 47 22.75 -2.23 -1.27
N ASP A 48 22.97 -3.55 -1.36
CA ASP A 48 22.24 -4.45 -2.28
C ASP A 48 20.79 -4.67 -1.81
N SER A 49 20.60 -4.84 -0.50
CA SER A 49 19.27 -4.93 0.14
C SER A 49 18.50 -3.61 0.04
N LEU A 50 19.19 -2.48 0.13
CA LEU A 50 18.56 -1.17 -0.06
C LEU A 50 18.20 -0.96 -1.53
N PHE A 51 19.10 -1.28 -2.46
CA PHE A 51 18.86 -1.14 -3.89
C PHE A 51 17.69 -2.00 -4.36
N SER A 52 17.61 -3.26 -3.90
CA SER A 52 16.48 -4.14 -4.20
C SER A 52 15.16 -3.58 -3.67
N LEU A 53 15.14 -3.06 -2.43
CA LEU A 53 13.96 -2.39 -1.88
C LEU A 53 13.51 -1.20 -2.73
N VAL A 54 14.45 -0.35 -3.16
CA VAL A 54 14.16 0.81 -4.02
C VAL A 54 13.64 0.38 -5.37
N ALA A 55 14.25 -0.64 -5.98
CA ALA A 55 13.79 -1.20 -7.24
C ALA A 55 12.37 -1.75 -7.13
N THR A 56 12.03 -2.46 -6.05
CA THR A 56 10.67 -2.96 -5.79
C THR A 56 9.67 -1.80 -5.64
N LEU A 57 9.98 -0.78 -4.85
CA LEU A 57 9.10 0.38 -4.67
C LEU A 57 8.89 1.15 -5.98
N ALA A 58 9.96 1.39 -6.75
CA ALA A 58 9.90 2.05 -8.05
C ALA A 58 9.08 1.25 -9.06
N HIS A 59 9.26 -0.07 -9.10
CA HIS A 59 8.48 -0.96 -9.96
C HIS A 59 6.97 -0.87 -9.66
N HIS A 60 6.58 -0.94 -8.39
CA HIS A 60 5.17 -0.79 -8.01
C HIS A 60 4.62 0.61 -8.31
N TYR A 61 5.41 1.66 -8.09
CA TYR A 61 5.01 3.02 -8.41
C TYR A 61 4.77 3.22 -9.91
N GLN A 62 5.61 2.63 -10.77
CA GLN A 62 5.52 2.78 -12.22
C GLN A 62 4.46 1.88 -12.86
N HIS A 63 4.34 0.63 -12.41
CA HIS A 63 3.52 -0.39 -13.09
C HIS A 63 2.25 -0.79 -12.33
N HIS A 64 2.17 -0.52 -11.03
CA HIS A 64 1.05 -0.92 -10.18
C HIS A 64 0.48 0.26 -9.38
N PHE A 65 0.58 1.47 -9.93
CA PHE A 65 0.09 2.68 -9.26
C PHE A 65 -1.38 2.56 -8.88
N SER A 66 -2.24 2.28 -9.87
CA SER A 66 -3.70 2.18 -9.70
C SER A 66 -4.19 0.88 -9.05
N ASP A 67 -3.27 0.00 -8.65
CA ASP A 67 -3.59 -1.31 -8.06
C ASP A 67 -3.02 -1.47 -6.64
N THR A 68 -1.86 -0.88 -6.34
CA THR A 68 -1.15 -1.03 -5.07
C THR A 68 -0.93 0.31 -4.37
N ILE A 69 -0.73 1.41 -5.11
CA ILE A 69 -0.35 2.70 -4.51
C ILE A 69 -1.57 3.56 -4.22
N ALA A 70 -2.41 3.75 -5.23
CA ALA A 70 -3.65 4.50 -5.18
C ALA A 70 -4.74 3.68 -5.90
N PRO A 71 -5.20 2.57 -5.29
CA PRO A 71 -6.16 1.70 -5.92
C PRO A 71 -7.45 2.45 -6.27
N THR A 72 -8.00 2.19 -7.46
CA THR A 72 -9.34 2.71 -7.79
C THR A 72 -10.36 2.01 -6.90
N PRO A 73 -11.13 2.71 -6.05
CA PRO A 73 -11.96 2.06 -5.03
C PRO A 73 -12.95 1.05 -5.62
N LEU A 74 -13.01 -0.16 -5.06
CA LEU A 74 -14.03 -1.15 -5.42
C LEU A 74 -15.44 -0.67 -5.04
N LEU A 75 -15.57 0.04 -3.93
CA LEU A 75 -16.83 0.63 -3.46
C LEU A 75 -16.58 2.06 -2.99
N ARG A 76 -17.54 2.94 -3.28
CA ARG A 76 -17.61 4.29 -2.72
C ARG A 76 -18.39 4.30 -1.41
N GLY A 77 -18.23 5.36 -0.62
CA GLY A 77 -18.88 5.48 0.68
C GLY A 77 -20.40 5.44 0.63
N ASP A 78 -21.00 6.02 -0.42
CA ASP A 78 -22.44 5.94 -0.69
C ASP A 78 -22.91 4.51 -1.00
N GLU A 79 -22.14 3.74 -1.76
CA GLU A 79 -22.42 2.33 -2.02
C GLU A 79 -22.38 1.49 -0.72
N ILE A 80 -21.41 1.75 0.17
CA ILE A 80 -21.31 1.09 1.48
C ILE A 80 -22.50 1.47 2.37
N MET A 81 -22.84 2.76 2.45
CA MET A 81 -23.98 3.23 3.22
C MET A 81 -25.29 2.60 2.75
N GLN A 82 -25.50 2.51 1.44
CA GLN A 82 -26.68 1.89 0.87
C GLN A 82 -26.72 0.38 1.13
N ALA A 83 -25.61 -0.33 0.95
CA ALA A 83 -25.56 -1.78 1.10
C ALA A 83 -25.80 -2.26 2.54
N PHE A 84 -25.38 -1.47 3.53
CA PHE A 84 -25.44 -1.85 4.95
C PHE A 84 -26.37 -0.95 5.78
N ALA A 85 -27.17 -0.10 5.14
CA ALA A 85 -28.08 0.86 5.79
C ALA A 85 -27.39 1.75 6.85
N LEU A 86 -26.15 2.16 6.59
CA LEU A 86 -25.36 2.99 7.49
C LEU A 86 -25.59 4.47 7.23
N GLN A 87 -25.54 5.27 8.29
CA GLN A 87 -25.49 6.73 8.20
C GLN A 87 -24.05 7.20 7.94
N PRO A 88 -23.86 8.39 7.34
CA PRO A 88 -22.53 8.97 7.18
C PRO A 88 -21.87 9.18 8.55
N GLY A 89 -20.61 8.76 8.69
CA GLY A 89 -19.89 8.89 9.94
C GLY A 89 -18.54 8.15 9.96
N PRO A 90 -17.84 8.15 11.11
CA PRO A 90 -16.51 7.56 11.25
C PRO A 90 -16.42 6.09 10.83
N LEU A 91 -17.46 5.30 11.14
CA LEU A 91 -17.53 3.89 10.76
C LEU A 91 -17.42 3.68 9.24
N VAL A 92 -18.07 4.51 8.43
CA VAL A 92 -17.97 4.42 6.96
C VAL A 92 -16.53 4.69 6.50
N GLY A 93 -15.86 5.66 7.13
CA GLY A 93 -14.45 5.95 6.87
C GLY A 93 -13.53 4.79 7.25
N GLU A 94 -13.78 4.14 8.40
CA GLU A 94 -13.02 2.96 8.83
C GLU A 94 -13.21 1.77 7.87
N LEU A 95 -14.44 1.51 7.42
CA LEU A 95 -14.74 0.46 6.45
C LEU A 95 -14.05 0.74 5.10
N LEU A 96 -14.09 1.99 4.63
CA LEU A 96 -13.38 2.41 3.42
C LEU A 96 -11.87 2.19 3.56
N ALA A 97 -11.28 2.59 4.69
CA ALA A 97 -9.85 2.44 4.93
C ALA A 97 -9.40 0.97 4.97
N ARG A 98 -10.20 0.09 5.59
CA ARG A 98 -9.94 -1.36 5.61
C ARG A 98 -10.09 -1.97 4.21
N LEU A 99 -11.16 -1.61 3.49
CA LEU A 99 -11.40 -2.09 2.13
C LEU A 99 -10.26 -1.70 1.18
N GLU A 100 -9.84 -0.44 1.24
CA GLU A 100 -8.76 0.09 0.39
C GLU A 100 -7.44 -0.64 0.63
N GLU A 101 -7.11 -0.95 1.89
CA GLU A 101 -5.90 -1.70 2.24
C GLU A 101 -5.92 -3.15 1.75
N GLU A 102 -7.04 -3.87 1.95
CA GLU A 102 -7.18 -5.25 1.46
C GLU A 102 -7.22 -5.31 -0.07
N GLN A 103 -7.79 -4.31 -0.72
CA GLN A 103 -7.71 -4.15 -2.16
C GLN A 103 -6.26 -3.93 -2.62
N ALA A 104 -5.52 -3.01 -1.99
CA ALA A 104 -4.13 -2.74 -2.34
C ALA A 104 -3.23 -3.96 -2.15
N ALA A 105 -3.51 -4.76 -1.10
CA ALA A 105 -2.85 -6.04 -0.84
C ALA A 105 -3.13 -7.08 -1.94
N GLY A 106 -4.19 -6.91 -2.74
CA GLY A 106 -4.60 -7.84 -3.79
C GLY A 106 -5.54 -8.95 -3.31
N GLU A 107 -6.02 -8.87 -2.06
CA GLU A 107 -6.93 -9.83 -1.44
C GLU A 107 -8.38 -9.64 -1.95
N LEU A 108 -8.72 -8.44 -2.42
CA LEU A 108 -10.03 -8.10 -2.97
C LEU A 108 -9.88 -7.53 -4.37
N LYS A 109 -10.62 -8.08 -5.34
CA LYS A 109 -10.56 -7.70 -6.76
C LYS A 109 -11.90 -7.28 -7.32
N THR A 110 -13.00 -7.60 -6.63
CA THR A 110 -14.35 -7.35 -7.12
C THR A 110 -15.25 -6.69 -6.09
N LYS A 111 -16.28 -5.97 -6.56
CA LYS A 111 -17.32 -5.39 -5.69
C LYS A 111 -17.99 -6.45 -4.81
N LYS A 112 -18.16 -7.67 -5.32
CA LYS A 112 -18.78 -8.78 -4.59
C LYS A 112 -17.92 -9.23 -3.41
N GLU A 113 -16.62 -9.42 -3.64
CA GLU A 113 -15.67 -9.75 -2.56
C GLU A 113 -15.61 -8.64 -1.52
N ALA A 114 -15.61 -7.37 -1.94
CA ALA A 114 -15.65 -6.22 -1.05
C ALA A 114 -16.88 -6.23 -0.12
N LEU A 115 -18.08 -6.48 -0.66
CA LEU A 115 -19.30 -6.57 0.15
C LEU A 115 -19.25 -7.72 1.16
N VAL A 116 -18.74 -8.88 0.75
CA VAL A 116 -18.58 -10.04 1.65
C VAL A 116 -17.62 -9.70 2.79
N PHE A 117 -16.45 -9.14 2.46
CA PHE A 117 -15.46 -8.71 3.43
C PHE A 117 -16.00 -7.69 4.44
N LEU A 118 -16.72 -6.66 3.96
CA LEU A 118 -17.31 -5.63 4.83
C LEU A 118 -18.41 -6.19 5.72
N SER A 119 -19.24 -7.10 5.23
CA SER A 119 -20.27 -7.75 6.05
C SER A 119 -19.66 -8.58 7.18
N ALA A 120 -18.55 -9.29 6.94
CA ALA A 120 -17.84 -10.01 7.98
C ALA A 120 -17.25 -9.06 9.04
N SER A 121 -16.69 -7.92 8.60
CA SER A 121 -16.08 -6.91 9.48
C SER A 121 -17.08 -6.18 10.39
N LEU A 122 -18.36 -6.15 10.02
CA LEU A 122 -19.43 -5.55 10.83
C LEU A 122 -19.97 -6.49 11.92
N ASN A 123 -19.73 -7.79 11.78
CA ASN A 123 -20.22 -8.83 12.70
C ASN A 123 -19.14 -9.32 13.69
N SER A 124 -17.91 -8.80 13.59
CA SER A 124 -16.76 -9.12 14.45
C SER A 124 -16.62 -8.12 15.59
#